data_AF-A0A925Z359-F1
#
_entry.id   AF-A0A925Z359-F1
#
_cell.length_a   1.000
_cell.length_b   1.000
_cell.length_c   1.000
_cell.angle_alpha   90.00
_cell.angle_beta   90.00
_cell.angle_gamma   90.00
#
_symmetry.space_group_name_H-M   'P 1'
#
loop_
_entity.id
_entity.type
_entity.pdbx_description
1 polymer ?
#
loop_
_entity_poly.entity_id
_entity_poly.type
_entity_poly.pdbx_seq_one_letter_code
_entity_poly.pdbx_strand_id
1 'polypeptide(L)' 'YSRGLNPLRATEDVRGSFVTHAPSVNLEWAIRDNVELSASYTHFFAGEVIKKSGGQDSDFIMTALTMQF' A
#
# COMPACT_ATOMS: atom_id res chain seq x y z
N TYR A 1 -15.03 15.66 -9.94
CA TYR A 1 -15.61 14.31 -10.09
C TYR A 1 -14.50 13.36 -10.47
N SER A 2 -14.03 12.55 -9.50
CA SER A 2 -13.00 11.53 -9.76
C SER A 2 -13.59 10.46 -10.68
N ARG A 3 -12.89 10.15 -11.77
CA ARG A 3 -13.18 8.99 -12.61
C ARG A 3 -12.95 7.76 -11.75
N GLY A 4 -14.04 7.21 -11.23
CA GLY A 4 -14.04 6.07 -10.33
C GLY A 4 -13.37 4.88 -10.99
N LEU A 5 -12.43 4.28 -10.27
CA LEU A 5 -11.92 2.94 -10.53
C LEU A 5 -13.13 2.04 -10.79
N ASN A 6 -13.24 1.45 -11.99
CA ASN A 6 -14.30 0.48 -12.25
C ASN A 6 -14.16 -0.65 -11.21
N PRO A 7 -15.17 -0.87 -10.35
CA PRO A 7 -15.10 -1.92 -9.35
C PRO A 7 -14.86 -3.26 -10.08
N LEU A 8 -13.94 -4.06 -9.56
CA LEU A 8 -13.75 -5.42 -10.06
C LEU A 8 -15.06 -6.19 -9.89
N ARG A 9 -15.41 -7.04 -10.86
CA ARG A 9 -16.58 -7.93 -10.79
C ARG A 9 -16.53 -8.68 -9.45
N ALA A 10 -17.56 -8.51 -8.60
CA ALA A 10 -17.69 -8.92 -7.18
C ALA A 10 -17.55 -7.80 -6.11
N THR A 11 -17.22 -6.55 -6.49
CA THR A 11 -17.15 -5.40 -5.56
C THR A 11 -18.23 -4.33 -5.79
N GLU A 12 -19.17 -4.59 -6.71
CA GLU A 12 -20.15 -3.63 -7.23
C GLU A 12 -21.28 -3.26 -6.24
N ASP A 13 -21.52 -4.07 -5.20
CA ASP A 13 -22.71 -3.93 -4.33
C ASP A 13 -22.39 -3.46 -2.90
N VAL A 14 -21.14 -3.09 -2.62
CA VAL A 14 -20.73 -2.75 -1.26
C VAL A 14 -20.86 -1.25 -1.03
N ARG A 15 -22.00 -0.82 -0.47
CA ARG A 15 -22.17 0.55 0.08
C ARG A 15 -21.05 0.84 1.08
N GLY A 16 -19.96 1.47 0.62
CA GLY A 16 -18.85 1.99 1.43
C GLY A 16 -18.49 1.13 2.65
N SER A 17 -18.07 -0.11 2.44
CA SER A 17 -17.60 -0.96 3.56
C SER A 17 -16.12 -0.74 3.82
N PHE A 18 -15.72 -0.97 5.06
CA PHE A 18 -14.33 -0.99 5.47
C PHE A 18 -13.53 -2.00 4.62
N VAL A 19 -12.45 -1.53 3.98
CA VAL A 19 -11.72 -2.31 2.96
C VAL A 19 -10.51 -3.05 3.52
N THR A 20 -9.76 -2.44 4.45
CA THR A 20 -8.45 -2.97 4.89
C THR A 20 -7.81 -2.10 5.98
N HIS A 21 -6.89 -2.70 6.76
CA HIS A 21 -5.87 -1.98 7.52
C HIS A 21 -4.50 -2.19 6.84
N ALA A 22 -3.68 -1.15 6.79
CA ALA A 22 -2.33 -1.25 6.21
C ALA A 22 -1.30 -0.51 7.07
N PRO A 23 -0.90 -1.05 8.24
CA PRO A 23 0.18 -0.45 9.00
C PRO A 23 1.49 -0.51 8.21
N SER A 24 2.26 0.58 8.31
CA SER A 24 3.54 0.72 7.65
C SER A 24 4.63 1.17 8.63
N VAL A 25 5.86 0.74 8.33
CA VAL A 25 7.09 1.16 8.99
C VAL A 25 7.99 1.76 7.93
N ASN A 26 8.46 2.98 8.16
CA ASN A 26 9.35 3.69 7.25
C ASN A 26 10.67 4.00 7.98
N LEU A 27 11.78 3.80 7.28
CA LEU A 27 13.12 4.17 7.69
C LEU A 27 13.70 5.11 6.63
N GLU A 28 14.01 6.32 7.05
CA GLU A 28 14.72 7.31 6.25
C GLU A 28 16.08 7.57 6.90
N TRP A 29 17.15 7.41 6.12
CA TRP A 29 18.51 7.60 6.57
C TRP A 29 19.26 8.50 5.61
N ALA A 30 19.52 9.74 6.06
CA ALA A 30 20.50 10.62 5.44
C ALA A 30 21.91 10.10 5.74
N ILE A 31 22.50 9.37 4.78
CA ILE A 31 23.84 8.79 4.92
C ILE A 31 24.90 9.90 4.78
N ARG A 32 24.67 10.80 3.83
CA ARG A 32 25.47 12.01 3.56
C ARG A 32 24.56 13.11 3.02
N ASP A 33 25.06 14.33 2.93
CA ASP A 33 24.32 15.49 2.40
C ASP A 33 23.76 15.29 0.99
N ASN A 34 24.34 14.36 0.23
CA ASN A 34 23.97 14.06 -1.14
C ASN A 34 23.51 12.60 -1.35
N VAL A 35 23.37 11.81 -0.27
CA VAL A 35 22.96 10.40 -0.34
C VAL A 35 21.95 10.08 0.76
N GLU A 36 20.77 9.66 0.34
CA GLU A 36 19.69 9.24 1.21
C GLU A 36 19.27 7.81 0.90
N LEU A 37 19.10 7.00 1.95
CA LEU A 37 18.50 5.68 1.87
C LEU A 37 17.11 5.73 2.50
N SER A 38 16.12 5.27 1.76
CA SER A 38 14.74 5.15 2.19
C SER A 38 14.31 3.69 2.11
N ALA A 39 13.68 3.17 3.16
CA ALA A 39 13.10 1.82 3.18
C ALA A 39 11.72 1.87 3.82
N SER A 40 10.76 1.15 3.24
CA SER A 40 9.41 1.03 3.80
C SER A 40 8.94 -0.41 3.74
N TYR A 41 8.25 -0.83 4.80
CA TYR A 41 7.52 -2.08 4.85
C TYR A 41 6.06 -1.79 5.22
N THR A 42 5.12 -2.34 4.46
CA THR A 42 3.68 -2.23 4.73
C THR A 42 3.06 -3.61 4.70
N HIS A 43 2.31 -3.96 5.74
CA HIS A 43 1.52 -5.18 5.76
C HIS A 43 0.06 -4.84 5.50
N PHE A 44 -0.50 -5.37 4.42
CA PHE A 44 -1.88 -5.14 4.00
C PHE A 44 -2.79 -6.26 4.52
N PHE A 45 -3.66 -5.93 5.47
CA PHE A 45 -4.68 -6.84 6.01
C PHE A 45 -5.95 -6.78 5.17
N ALA A 46 -6.13 -7.73 4.26
CA ALA A 46 -7.32 -7.78 3.42
C ALA A 46 -8.60 -7.87 4.27
N GLY A 47 -9.46 -6.86 4.12
CA GLY A 47 -10.78 -6.85 4.75
C GLY A 47 -11.70 -7.91 4.15
N GLU A 48 -12.85 -8.11 4.79
CA GLU A 48 -13.79 -9.19 4.46
C GLU A 48 -14.25 -9.17 3.00
N VAL A 49 -14.41 -7.98 2.41
CA VAL A 49 -14.80 -7.80 1.00
C VAL A 49 -13.73 -8.34 0.04
N ILE A 50 -12.46 -8.10 0.36
CA ILE A 50 -11.33 -8.54 -0.45
C ILE A 50 -11.17 -10.07 -0.32
N LYS A 51 -11.28 -10.60 0.91
CA LYS A 51 -11.21 -12.05 1.17
C LYS A 51 -12.34 -12.83 0.48
N LYS A 52 -13.57 -12.30 0.50
CA LYS A 52 -14.73 -12.89 -0.21
C LYS A 52 -14.56 -12.94 -1.73
N SER A 53 -13.75 -12.05 -2.28
CA SER A 53 -13.44 -11.99 -3.72
C SER A 53 -12.21 -12.84 -4.10
N GLY A 54 -11.68 -13.64 -3.16
CA GLY A 54 -10.48 -14.48 -3.37
C GLY A 54 -9.16 -13.75 -3.14
N GLY A 55 -9.17 -12.52 -2.63
CA GLY A 55 -7.97 -11.79 -2.24
C GLY A 55 -7.42 -12.24 -0.89
N GLN A 56 -6.16 -11.91 -0.63
CA GLN A 56 -5.43 -12.32 0.56
C GLN A 56 -4.60 -11.16 1.13
N ASP A 57 -4.08 -11.36 2.34
CA ASP A 57 -3.16 -10.42 2.96
C ASP A 57 -1.88 -10.32 2.10
N SER A 58 -1.23 -9.15 2.10
CA SER A 58 -0.10 -8.88 1.21
C SER A 58 0.95 -8.00 1.86
N ASP A 59 2.21 -8.26 1.55
CA ASP A 59 3.34 -7.49 2.06
C ASP A 59 3.94 -6.63 0.94
N PHE A 60 4.17 -5.35 1.23
CA PHE A 60 4.87 -4.45 0.34
C PHE A 60 6.18 -3.99 0.99
N ILE A 61 7.28 -4.22 0.28
CA ILE A 61 8.61 -3.76 0.66
C ILE A 61 9.12 -2.83 -0.44
N MET A 62 9.60 -1.67 -0.05
CA MET A 62 10.30 -0.74 -0.95
C MET A 62 11.62 -0.35 -0.32
N THR A 63 12.65 -0.28 -1.15
CA THR A 63 13.93 0.32 -0.82
C THR A 63 14.31 1.27 -1.94
N ALA A 64 14.83 2.44 -1.58
CA ALA A 64 15.24 3.48 -2.50
C ALA A 64 16.54 4.10 -2.01
N LEU A 65 17.47 4.32 -2.95
CA LEU A 65 18.70 5.06 -2.71
C LEU A 65 18.68 6.28 -3.62
N THR A 66 18.70 7.46 -3.04
CA THR A 66 18.69 8.73 -3.75
C THR A 66 20.07 9.35 -3.66
N MET A 67 20.64 9.73 -4.81
CA MET A 67 21.91 10.45 -4.90
C MET A 67 21.71 11.75 -5.68
N GLN A 68 22.13 12.87 -5.09
CA GLN A 68 22.08 14.19 -5.73
C GLN A 68 23.49 14.61 -6.13
N PHE A 69 23.63 15.27 -7.30
CA PHE A 69 24.90 15.67 -7.89
C PHE A 69 25.02 17.20 -7.98
#